data_AF-A0A959GY29-F1
#
_entry.id   AF-A0A959GY29-F1
#
_cell.length_a   1.000
_cell.length_b   1.000
_cell.length_c   1.000
_cell.angle_alpha   90.00
_cell.angle_beta   90.00
_cell.angle_gamma   90.00
#
_symmetry.space_group_name_H-M   'P 1'
#
loop_
_entity.id
_entity.type
_entity.pdbx_description
1 polymer ?
#
loop_
_entity_poly.entity_id
_entity_poly.type
_entity_poly.pdbx_seq_one_letter_code
_entity_poly.pdbx_strand_id
1 'polypeptide(L)'
;MKHFWLFLFLLGSLASLPAQSIFDSLYTVAGAEVYFDFGKADLRPDASRTLDSVVAGIREDARSLRIRITAHTDSIGSPAANERLSKRRAEALRDDLIRRGLSGAAIEIVPFGERRPAASNATEEGRQQNRRATLDIVAAVPMASLSGQIKDRDSGKGVQSMLTFRSRTREDSTMTDSVGFYHVRLPKDSVVKITAVAPDYFFQTMTMRIFGSPELYKKYKLSPNIELPPAKAGETAVLRDLFFVGDQDILLRVSQPELPKILKFMQINPDLKVEIAGHINGPGLVMEAEPLWRQSLSERRAKLVYDYLLKNGIPAERMTYKGYMNTQMLFPQPKTAQEAEQNRRVEIRVTGKGE
;
A
#
# COMPACT_ATOMS: atom_id res chain seq x y z
N MET A 1 0.89 -7.35 16.06
CA MET A 1 1.21 -5.97 16.48
C MET A 1 0.88 -5.03 15.33
N LYS A 2 -0.06 -4.09 15.53
CA LYS A 2 -0.53 -3.15 14.49
C LYS A 2 0.43 -1.96 14.46
N HIS A 3 1.17 -1.78 13.37
CA HIS A 3 1.99 -0.58 13.16
C HIS A 3 1.06 0.57 12.74
N PHE A 4 0.64 1.36 13.72
CA PHE A 4 -0.03 2.65 13.52
C PHE A 4 1.08 3.68 13.27
N TRP A 5 1.34 4.02 12.01
CA TRP A 5 2.32 5.04 11.67
C TRP A 5 1.72 6.42 11.94
N LEU A 6 2.05 6.98 13.10
CA LEU A 6 1.82 8.38 13.44
C LEU A 6 2.86 9.22 12.68
N PHE A 7 2.56 9.64 11.46
CA PHE A 7 3.41 10.60 10.75
C PHE A 7 3.16 12.00 11.30
N LEU A 8 4.03 12.42 12.22
CA LEU A 8 4.22 13.81 12.63
C LEU A 8 4.73 14.60 11.40
N PHE A 9 4.04 15.69 11.04
CA PHE A 9 4.56 16.64 10.05
C PHE A 9 5.77 17.37 10.67
N LEU A 10 6.97 16.90 10.37
CA LEU A 10 8.21 17.64 10.59
C LEU A 10 8.73 18.10 9.22
N LEU A 11 8.49 19.36 8.90
CA LEU A 11 9.20 20.09 7.85
C LEU A 11 10.69 20.14 8.26
N GLY A 12 11.50 19.24 7.69
CA GLY A 12 12.92 19.14 8.00
C GLY A 12 13.71 18.61 6.80
N SER A 13 14.84 19.29 6.55
CA SER A 13 15.82 19.15 5.46
C SER A 13 15.86 17.82 4.67
N LEU A 14 15.89 17.96 3.34
CA LEU A 14 16.29 16.91 2.38
C LEU A 14 17.71 16.42 2.68
N ALA A 15 17.84 15.50 3.62
CA ALA A 15 19.03 14.68 3.74
C ALA A 15 19.08 13.78 2.50
N SER A 16 20.18 13.81 1.75
CA SER A 16 20.44 12.86 0.69
C SER A 16 20.38 11.45 1.28
N LEU A 17 19.35 10.69 0.92
CA LEU A 17 19.26 9.29 1.30
C LEU A 17 20.49 8.56 0.74
N PRO A 18 21.16 7.69 1.53
CA PRO A 18 22.21 6.83 0.99
C PRO A 18 21.64 6.08 -0.21
N ALA A 19 22.44 5.88 -1.26
CA ALA A 19 22.03 5.17 -2.46
C ALA A 19 21.46 3.81 -2.05
N GLN A 20 20.13 3.72 -2.07
CA GLN A 20 19.37 2.57 -1.62
C GLN A 20 19.83 1.38 -2.46
N SER A 21 20.14 0.25 -1.82
CA SER A 21 20.62 -0.90 -2.57
C SER A 21 19.58 -1.25 -3.61
N ILE A 22 20.02 -1.54 -4.83
CA ILE A 22 19.13 -2.08 -5.87
C ILE A 22 18.42 -3.36 -5.42
N PHE A 23 18.89 -3.99 -4.32
CA PHE A 23 18.24 -5.10 -3.66
C PHE A 23 17.10 -4.74 -2.68
N ASP A 24 17.00 -3.49 -2.24
CA ASP A 24 15.98 -3.04 -1.27
C ASP A 24 14.57 -2.93 -1.89
N SER A 25 14.47 -3.05 -3.21
CA SER A 25 13.20 -3.07 -3.96
C SER A 25 12.93 -4.43 -4.61
N LEU A 26 13.63 -5.48 -4.19
CA LEU A 26 13.44 -6.83 -4.71
C LEU A 26 12.64 -7.67 -3.72
N TYR A 27 11.78 -8.53 -4.23
CA TYR A 27 11.11 -9.56 -3.43
C TYR A 27 11.60 -10.93 -3.84
N THR A 28 11.70 -11.86 -2.88
CA THR A 28 12.03 -13.26 -3.14
C THR A 28 10.88 -13.90 -3.91
N VAL A 29 11.19 -14.38 -5.11
CA VAL A 29 10.28 -15.14 -5.97
C VAL A 29 10.38 -16.63 -5.67
N ALA A 30 11.60 -17.10 -5.43
CA ALA A 30 11.91 -18.48 -5.11
C ALA A 30 13.22 -18.57 -4.31
N GLY A 31 13.39 -19.67 -3.58
CA GLY A 31 14.58 -19.94 -2.79
C GLY A 31 15.06 -21.38 -3.01
N ALA A 32 16.37 -21.59 -2.91
CA ALA A 32 16.98 -22.91 -2.93
C ALA A 32 18.11 -23.00 -1.90
N GLU A 33 18.41 -24.22 -1.45
CA GLU A 33 19.53 -24.48 -0.54
C GLU A 33 20.52 -25.45 -1.17
N VAL A 34 21.80 -25.19 -0.95
CA VAL A 34 22.90 -26.09 -1.33
C VAL A 34 23.75 -26.37 -0.10
N TYR A 35 24.05 -27.64 0.12
CA TYR A 35 24.84 -28.10 1.26
C TYR A 35 26.28 -28.41 0.85
N PHE A 36 27.19 -28.33 1.82
CA PHE A 36 28.61 -28.58 1.63
C PHE A 36 29.12 -29.60 2.65
N ASP A 37 30.18 -30.30 2.27
CA ASP A 37 30.91 -31.16 3.18
C ASP A 37 31.75 -30.32 4.16
N PHE A 38 32.15 -30.96 5.26
CA PHE A 38 32.97 -30.34 6.30
C PHE A 38 34.25 -29.73 5.72
N GLY A 39 34.52 -28.45 6.03
CA GLY A 39 35.71 -27.72 5.58
C GLY A 39 35.82 -27.45 4.07
N LYS A 40 34.88 -27.94 3.25
CA LYS A 40 34.96 -27.84 1.78
C LYS A 40 34.11 -26.72 1.21
N ALA A 41 34.57 -26.20 0.07
CA ALA A 41 33.82 -25.27 -0.78
C ALA A 41 33.40 -25.91 -2.12
N ASP A 42 33.85 -27.13 -2.42
CA ASP A 42 33.47 -27.85 -3.63
C ASP A 42 31.98 -28.18 -3.61
N LEU A 43 31.32 -28.01 -4.75
CA LEU A 43 29.92 -28.37 -4.91
C LEU A 43 29.77 -29.88 -4.89
N ARG A 44 28.85 -30.38 -4.05
CA ARG A 44 28.50 -31.79 -4.02
C ARG A 44 27.73 -32.18 -5.30
N PRO A 45 27.74 -33.47 -5.71
CA PRO A 45 27.02 -33.91 -6.91
C PRO A 45 25.52 -33.63 -6.88
N ASP A 46 24.89 -33.67 -5.71
CA ASP A 46 23.47 -33.37 -5.52
C ASP A 46 23.12 -31.90 -5.75
N ALA A 47 24.08 -30.98 -5.60
CA ALA A 47 23.88 -29.55 -5.88
C ALA A 47 23.53 -29.29 -7.36
N SER A 48 24.02 -30.12 -8.29
CA SER A 48 23.79 -29.88 -9.73
C SER A 48 22.30 -29.82 -10.07
N ARG A 49 21.48 -30.73 -9.54
CA ARG A 49 20.04 -30.74 -9.80
C ARG A 49 19.36 -29.47 -9.31
N THR A 50 19.73 -29.00 -8.11
CA THR A 50 19.22 -27.75 -7.54
C THR A 50 19.60 -26.56 -8.42
N LEU A 51 20.86 -26.49 -8.88
CA LEU A 51 21.34 -25.41 -9.72
C LEU A 51 20.71 -25.43 -11.12
N ASP A 52 20.45 -26.61 -11.69
CA ASP A 52 19.70 -26.75 -12.93
C ASP A 52 18.27 -26.19 -12.81
N SER A 53 17.57 -26.50 -11.71
CA SER A 53 16.24 -25.93 -11.44
C SER A 53 16.27 -24.40 -11.29
N VAL A 54 17.28 -23.86 -10.60
CA VAL A 54 17.47 -22.40 -10.46
C VAL A 54 17.70 -21.75 -11.83
N VAL A 55 18.56 -22.31 -12.66
CA VAL A 55 18.87 -21.77 -13.99
C VAL A 55 17.65 -21.83 -14.91
N ALA A 56 16.91 -22.93 -14.90
CA ALA A 56 15.68 -23.08 -15.68
C ALA A 56 14.64 -22.02 -15.31
N GLY A 57 14.40 -21.80 -14.01
CA GLY A 57 13.43 -20.80 -13.54
C GLY A 57 13.82 -19.35 -13.86
N ILE A 58 15.12 -19.05 -14.02
CA ILE A 58 15.59 -17.69 -14.31
C ILE A 58 15.55 -17.37 -15.81
N ARG A 59 15.82 -18.35 -16.67
CA ARG A 59 15.91 -18.14 -18.12
C ARG A 59 14.59 -17.68 -18.77
N GLU A 60 13.45 -18.02 -18.17
CA GLU A 60 12.13 -17.60 -18.66
C GLU A 60 11.85 -16.11 -18.41
N ASP A 61 12.39 -15.53 -17.33
CA ASP A 61 12.12 -14.15 -16.84
C ASP A 61 13.39 -13.27 -16.74
N ALA A 62 14.45 -13.64 -17.46
CA ALA A 62 15.85 -13.28 -17.22
C ALA A 62 16.21 -11.78 -17.18
N ARG A 63 15.32 -10.86 -17.54
CA ARG A 63 15.63 -9.42 -17.60
C ARG A 63 15.46 -8.69 -16.26
N SER A 64 14.70 -9.25 -15.32
CA SER A 64 14.43 -8.62 -14.01
C SER A 64 14.85 -9.47 -12.81
N LEU A 65 15.25 -10.72 -13.01
CA LEU A 65 15.63 -11.60 -11.92
C LEU A 65 17.11 -11.43 -11.55
N ARG A 66 17.38 -11.46 -10.24
CA ARG A 66 18.70 -11.48 -9.63
C ARG A 66 18.78 -12.63 -8.64
N ILE A 67 20.00 -13.03 -8.30
CA ILE A 67 20.26 -14.07 -7.29
C ILE A 67 21.07 -13.44 -6.18
N ARG A 68 20.62 -13.62 -4.94
CA ARG A 68 21.46 -13.41 -3.76
C ARG A 68 21.88 -14.77 -3.22
N ILE A 69 23.19 -15.00 -3.17
CA ILE A 69 23.79 -16.21 -2.60
C ILE A 69 24.30 -15.88 -1.22
N THR A 70 23.68 -16.47 -0.22
CA THR A 70 24.10 -16.32 1.17
C THR A 70 24.78 -17.59 1.62
N ALA A 71 26.03 -17.53 2.08
CA ALA A 71 26.78 -18.73 2.48
C ALA A 71 27.13 -18.73 3.97
N HIS A 72 27.10 -19.94 4.54
CA HIS A 72 27.29 -20.18 5.98
C HIS A 72 28.30 -21.32 6.22
N THR A 73 28.80 -21.38 7.45
CA THR A 73 29.58 -22.50 8.00
C THR A 73 28.92 -23.04 9.28
N ASP A 74 29.34 -24.22 9.71
CA ASP A 74 29.18 -24.59 11.11
C ASP A 74 30.14 -23.80 12.00
N SER A 75 30.12 -24.05 13.30
CA SER A 75 30.94 -23.33 14.28
C SER A 75 32.33 -23.92 14.51
N ILE A 76 32.80 -24.85 13.67
CA ILE A 76 34.12 -25.47 13.86
C ILE A 76 35.15 -24.64 13.10
N GLY A 77 36.17 -24.16 13.81
CA GLY A 77 37.24 -23.34 13.26
C GLY A 77 37.28 -21.93 13.84
N SER A 78 38.17 -21.07 13.33
CA SER A 78 38.19 -19.67 13.74
C SER A 78 37.16 -18.85 12.95
N PRO A 79 36.58 -17.79 13.54
CA PRO A 79 35.63 -16.92 12.84
C PRO A 79 36.16 -16.39 11.50
N ALA A 80 37.45 -16.02 11.45
CA ALA A 80 38.09 -15.53 10.23
C ALA A 80 38.26 -16.63 9.17
N ALA A 81 38.53 -17.88 9.57
CA ALA A 81 38.57 -19.00 8.64
C ALA A 81 37.16 -19.32 8.10
N ASN A 82 36.15 -19.24 8.96
CA ASN A 82 34.75 -19.48 8.62
C ASN A 82 34.19 -18.41 7.68
N GLU A 83 34.58 -17.15 7.86
CA GLU A 83 34.27 -16.08 6.90
C GLU A 83 34.85 -16.37 5.52
N ARG A 84 36.15 -16.72 5.45
CA ARG A 84 36.81 -17.06 4.19
C ARG A 84 36.20 -18.29 3.53
N LEU A 85 35.83 -19.31 4.30
CA LEU A 85 35.21 -20.54 3.79
C LEU A 85 33.81 -20.25 3.22
N SER A 86 32.97 -19.51 3.93
CA SER A 86 31.64 -19.12 3.43
C SER A 86 31.75 -18.30 2.15
N LYS A 87 32.71 -17.36 2.05
CA LYS A 87 32.96 -16.61 0.82
C LYS A 87 33.30 -17.53 -0.36
N ARG A 88 34.23 -18.48 -0.18
CA ARG A 88 34.58 -19.45 -1.23
C ARG A 88 33.39 -20.30 -1.67
N ARG A 89 32.52 -20.70 -0.74
CA ARG A 89 31.28 -21.44 -1.05
C ARG A 89 30.34 -20.62 -1.92
N ALA A 90 30.14 -19.34 -1.59
CA ALA A 90 29.30 -18.45 -2.38
C ALA A 90 29.91 -18.19 -3.78
N GLU A 91 31.23 -18.05 -3.86
CA GLU A 91 31.96 -17.91 -5.13
C GLU A 91 31.84 -19.17 -5.99
N ALA A 92 32.00 -20.37 -5.43
CA ALA A 92 31.84 -21.63 -6.15
C ALA A 92 30.45 -21.77 -6.79
N LEU A 93 29.39 -21.39 -6.06
CA LEU A 93 28.02 -21.36 -6.57
C LEU A 93 27.84 -20.30 -7.67
N ARG A 94 28.33 -19.07 -7.44
CA ARG A 94 28.27 -17.99 -8.45
C ARG A 94 28.95 -18.42 -9.74
N ASP A 95 30.15 -18.97 -9.65
CA ASP A 95 30.95 -19.34 -10.81
C ASP A 95 30.32 -20.52 -11.57
N ASP A 96 29.66 -21.46 -10.87
CA ASP A 96 28.88 -22.52 -11.50
C ASP A 96 27.64 -22.00 -12.24
N LEU A 97 26.90 -21.08 -11.63
CA LEU A 97 25.76 -20.42 -12.27
C LEU A 97 26.17 -19.61 -13.51
N ILE A 98 27.34 -18.95 -13.46
CA ILE A 98 27.92 -18.25 -14.62
C ILE A 98 28.27 -19.23 -15.73
N ARG A 99 28.91 -20.38 -15.41
CA ARG A 99 29.18 -21.43 -16.41
C ARG A 99 27.91 -21.98 -17.06
N ARG A 100 26.81 -22.02 -16.30
CA ARG A 100 25.47 -22.38 -16.80
C ARG A 100 24.78 -21.22 -17.56
N GLY A 101 25.48 -20.13 -17.85
CA GLY A 101 25.04 -19.06 -18.74
C GLY A 101 24.29 -17.91 -18.07
N LEU A 102 24.30 -17.80 -16.73
CA LEU A 102 23.80 -16.62 -16.05
C LEU A 102 24.83 -15.49 -16.05
N SER A 103 24.38 -14.24 -16.15
CA SER A 103 25.26 -13.08 -16.05
C SER A 103 25.75 -12.90 -14.61
N GLY A 104 27.06 -12.76 -14.40
CA GLY A 104 27.62 -12.47 -13.08
C GLY A 104 27.08 -11.17 -12.46
N ALA A 105 26.67 -10.20 -13.28
CA ALA A 105 26.05 -8.95 -12.82
C ALA A 105 24.65 -9.14 -12.19
N ALA A 106 24.03 -10.30 -12.40
CA ALA A 106 22.76 -10.67 -11.78
C ALA A 106 22.94 -11.38 -10.43
N ILE A 107 24.18 -11.68 -10.01
CA ILE A 107 24.46 -12.48 -8.81
C ILE A 107 25.19 -11.64 -7.76
N GLU A 108 24.61 -11.52 -6.57
CA GLU A 108 25.24 -10.96 -5.37
C GLU A 108 25.63 -12.10 -4.43
N ILE A 109 26.84 -12.04 -3.83
CA ILE A 109 27.29 -12.99 -2.81
C ILE A 109 27.38 -12.30 -1.45
N VAL A 110 26.89 -12.96 -0.41
CA VAL A 110 26.91 -12.46 0.98
C VAL A 110 27.47 -13.57 1.89
N PRO A 111 28.74 -13.49 2.29
CA PRO A 111 29.32 -14.42 3.27
C PRO A 111 28.89 -14.06 4.69
N PHE A 112 28.41 -15.05 5.46
CA PHE A 112 28.10 -14.85 6.89
C PHE A 112 29.03 -15.63 7.84
N GLY A 113 29.88 -16.52 7.33
CA GLY A 113 30.61 -17.47 8.15
C GLY A 113 29.65 -18.24 9.07
N GLU A 114 29.97 -18.32 10.35
CA GLU A 114 29.18 -19.02 11.36
C GLU A 114 28.10 -18.14 12.04
N ARG A 115 27.97 -16.85 11.66
CA ARG A 115 27.16 -15.86 12.41
C ARG A 115 25.64 -16.07 12.34
N ARG A 116 25.16 -16.96 11.47
CA ARG A 116 23.72 -17.16 11.18
C ARG A 116 23.40 -18.66 11.08
N PRO A 117 23.49 -19.43 12.18
CA PRO A 117 23.17 -20.85 12.18
C PRO A 117 21.67 -21.06 11.91
N ALA A 118 21.33 -22.08 11.12
CA ALA A 118 19.95 -22.56 10.95
C ALA A 118 19.58 -23.63 11.99
N ALA A 119 20.57 -24.31 12.56
CA ALA A 119 20.38 -25.37 13.54
C ALA A 119 21.47 -25.35 14.62
N SER A 120 21.29 -26.17 15.66
CA SER A 120 22.27 -26.27 16.75
C SER A 120 23.62 -26.79 16.25
N ASN A 121 24.73 -26.14 16.63
CA ASN A 121 26.07 -26.65 16.34
C ASN A 121 26.53 -27.77 17.31
N ALA A 122 25.72 -28.09 18.32
CA ALA A 122 26.05 -29.13 19.29
C ALA A 122 26.02 -30.55 18.68
N THR A 123 25.19 -30.79 17.67
CA THR A 123 25.04 -32.10 17.02
C THR A 123 25.63 -32.10 15.61
N GLU A 124 25.99 -33.28 15.10
CA GLU A 124 26.53 -33.37 13.74
C GLU A 124 25.48 -33.02 12.68
N GLU A 125 24.24 -33.44 12.91
CA GLU A 125 23.11 -33.16 12.04
C GLU A 125 22.87 -31.65 11.90
N GLY A 126 22.91 -30.93 13.03
CA GLY A 126 22.73 -29.48 13.03
C GLY A 126 23.93 -28.75 12.42
N ARG A 127 25.17 -29.25 12.62
CA ARG A 127 26.35 -28.73 11.90
C ARG A 127 26.23 -28.94 10.39
N GLN A 128 25.76 -30.10 9.93
CA GLN A 128 25.53 -30.34 8.50
C GLN A 128 24.50 -29.37 7.91
N GLN A 129 23.44 -29.04 8.65
CA GLN A 129 22.45 -28.02 8.24
C GLN A 129 23.06 -26.61 8.19
N ASN A 130 24.05 -26.32 9.04
CA ASN A 130 24.75 -25.03 9.04
C ASN A 130 25.78 -24.91 7.90
N ARG A 131 26.30 -26.03 7.39
CA ARG A 131 27.16 -26.07 6.19
C ARG A 131 26.34 -25.93 4.91
N ARG A 132 25.70 -24.78 4.75
CA ARG A 132 24.78 -24.49 3.62
C ARG A 132 25.09 -23.15 2.96
N ALA A 133 24.53 -22.97 1.78
CA ALA A 133 24.25 -21.68 1.19
C ALA A 133 22.80 -21.64 0.72
N THR A 134 22.17 -20.46 0.82
CA THR A 134 20.85 -20.19 0.26
C THR A 134 21.01 -19.37 -1.02
N LEU A 135 20.18 -19.67 -2.01
CA LEU A 135 20.06 -18.92 -3.25
C LEU A 135 18.67 -18.31 -3.26
N ASP A 136 18.58 -17.01 -3.00
CA ASP A 136 17.33 -16.26 -3.09
C ASP A 136 17.23 -15.65 -4.50
N ILE A 137 16.26 -16.15 -5.28
CA ILE A 137 15.92 -15.58 -6.58
C ILE A 137 14.99 -14.41 -6.32
N VAL A 138 15.46 -13.21 -6.60
CA VAL A 138 14.78 -11.96 -6.27
C VAL A 138 14.46 -11.20 -7.55
N ALA A 139 13.23 -10.71 -7.69
CA ALA A 139 12.81 -9.95 -8.87
C ALA A 139 12.91 -8.45 -8.62
N ALA A 140 13.52 -7.74 -9.57
CA ALA A 140 13.36 -6.30 -9.70
C ALA A 140 11.93 -6.04 -10.16
N VAL A 141 11.15 -5.38 -9.32
CA VAL A 141 9.85 -4.88 -9.73
C VAL A 141 10.10 -3.87 -10.84
N PRO A 142 9.67 -4.13 -12.10
CA PRO A 142 9.82 -3.14 -13.15
C PRO A 142 9.05 -1.90 -12.72
N MET A 143 9.72 -0.76 -12.63
CA MET A 143 9.10 0.49 -12.20
C MET A 143 8.79 1.36 -13.42
N ALA A 144 7.71 2.12 -13.34
CA ALA A 144 7.35 3.14 -14.31
C ALA A 144 7.15 4.47 -13.60
N SER A 145 7.55 5.54 -14.27
CA SER A 145 7.33 6.90 -13.77
C SER A 145 5.89 7.33 -14.01
N LEU A 146 5.28 7.94 -13.01
CA LEU A 146 3.99 8.62 -13.07
C LEU A 146 4.20 10.08 -12.66
N SER A 147 3.74 11.00 -13.50
CA SER A 147 3.68 12.42 -13.17
C SER A 147 2.25 12.90 -13.30
N GLY A 148 1.83 13.77 -12.39
CA GLY A 148 0.51 14.41 -12.46
C GLY A 148 0.50 15.70 -11.66
N GLN A 149 -0.66 16.34 -11.64
CA GLN A 149 -0.89 17.56 -10.87
C GLN A 149 -2.17 17.43 -10.05
N ILE A 150 -2.11 17.90 -8.81
CA ILE A 150 -3.26 18.05 -7.93
C ILE A 150 -3.74 19.49 -8.01
N LYS A 151 -5.03 19.66 -8.30
CA LYS A 151 -5.63 20.97 -8.52
C LYS A 151 -6.84 21.17 -7.63
N ASP A 152 -7.09 22.41 -7.26
CA ASP A 152 -8.36 22.85 -6.73
C ASP A 152 -9.43 22.70 -7.82
N ARG A 153 -10.52 22.00 -7.51
CA ARG A 153 -11.61 21.72 -8.47
C ARG A 153 -12.24 22.98 -9.03
N ASP A 154 -12.39 24.03 -8.22
CA ASP A 154 -13.16 25.22 -8.57
C ASP A 154 -12.30 26.25 -9.31
N SER A 155 -11.08 26.47 -8.83
CA SER A 155 -10.17 27.51 -9.35
C SER A 155 -9.13 26.98 -10.34
N GLY A 156 -8.92 25.66 -10.40
CA GLY A 156 -7.89 25.02 -11.22
C GLY A 156 -6.44 25.25 -10.76
N LYS A 157 -6.23 25.97 -9.65
CA LYS A 157 -4.91 26.25 -9.08
C LYS A 157 -4.29 24.99 -8.51
N GLY A 158 -2.96 24.90 -8.55
CA GLY A 158 -2.22 23.80 -7.95
C GLY A 158 -2.38 23.75 -6.44
N VAL A 159 -2.50 22.55 -5.87
CA VAL A 159 -2.68 22.34 -4.43
C VAL A 159 -1.55 21.46 -3.89
N GLN A 160 -0.79 21.99 -2.93
CA GLN A 160 0.19 21.19 -2.20
C GLN A 160 -0.52 20.12 -1.36
N SER A 161 -0.18 18.85 -1.59
CA SER A 161 -0.94 17.69 -1.12
C SER A 161 -0.02 16.54 -0.74
N MET A 162 -0.42 15.78 0.27
CA MET A 162 0.14 14.45 0.54
C MET A 162 -0.56 13.43 -0.35
N LEU A 163 0.22 12.59 -1.03
CA LEU A 163 -0.26 11.49 -1.84
C LEU A 163 0.16 10.16 -1.22
N THR A 164 -0.78 9.22 -1.14
CA THR A 164 -0.51 7.82 -0.79
C THR A 164 -0.85 6.94 -1.98
N PHE A 165 0.05 6.02 -2.31
CA PHE A 165 -0.07 5.06 -3.40
C PHE A 165 -0.12 3.65 -2.82
N ARG A 166 -1.23 2.94 -3.01
CA ARG A 166 -1.38 1.55 -2.55
C ARG A 166 -1.66 0.62 -3.72
N SER A 167 -0.80 -0.38 -3.88
CA SER A 167 -1.02 -1.54 -4.74
C SER A 167 -1.28 -2.79 -3.88
N ARG A 168 -1.42 -3.95 -4.52
CA ARG A 168 -1.55 -5.24 -3.80
C ARG A 168 -0.31 -5.59 -2.96
N THR A 169 0.87 -5.14 -3.41
CA THR A 169 2.17 -5.59 -2.87
C THR A 169 2.98 -4.47 -2.24
N ARG A 170 2.54 -3.21 -2.37
CA ARG A 170 3.32 -2.05 -1.94
C ARG A 170 2.42 -0.90 -1.50
N GLU A 171 2.91 -0.13 -0.53
CA GLU A 171 2.38 1.17 -0.15
C GLU A 171 3.53 2.16 -0.15
N ASP A 172 3.30 3.35 -0.72
CA ASP A 172 4.28 4.43 -0.86
C ASP A 172 3.60 5.79 -0.68
N SER A 173 4.37 6.86 -0.47
CA SER A 173 3.82 8.21 -0.31
C SER A 173 4.78 9.28 -0.80
N THR A 174 4.23 10.41 -1.26
CA THR A 174 5.02 11.60 -1.60
C THR A 174 4.24 12.87 -1.32
N MET A 175 4.94 14.00 -1.24
CA MET A 175 4.34 15.33 -1.26
C MET A 175 4.39 15.87 -2.69
N THR A 176 3.36 16.61 -3.09
CA THR A 176 3.46 17.47 -4.27
C THR A 176 4.31 18.71 -3.95
N ASP A 177 4.78 19.39 -4.99
CA ASP A 177 5.36 20.73 -4.86
C ASP A 177 4.28 21.79 -4.52
N SER A 178 4.71 23.06 -4.40
CA SER A 178 3.82 24.18 -4.03
C SER A 178 2.75 24.50 -5.09
N VAL A 179 2.88 23.98 -6.31
CA VAL A 179 1.91 24.15 -7.40
C VAL A 179 1.24 22.82 -7.76
N GLY A 180 1.31 21.83 -6.87
CA GLY A 180 0.57 20.58 -6.95
C GLY A 180 1.16 19.51 -7.87
N PHE A 181 2.33 19.70 -8.48
CA PHE A 181 2.95 18.65 -9.29
C PHE A 181 3.58 17.56 -8.42
N TYR A 182 3.51 16.33 -8.89
CA TYR A 182 4.24 15.21 -8.31
C TYR A 182 4.90 14.37 -9.41
N HIS A 183 5.98 13.69 -9.03
CA HIS A 183 6.63 12.66 -9.82
C HIS A 183 6.94 11.49 -8.90
N VAL A 184 6.54 10.28 -9.31
CA VAL A 184 6.73 9.06 -8.50
C VAL A 184 7.09 7.89 -9.41
N ARG A 185 7.87 6.94 -8.90
CA ARG A 185 8.09 5.65 -9.56
C ARG A 185 7.24 4.60 -8.88
N LEU A 186 6.38 3.94 -9.65
CA LEU A 186 5.47 2.91 -9.15
C LEU A 186 5.68 1.60 -9.93
N PRO A 187 5.31 0.45 -9.37
CA PRO A 187 5.37 -0.82 -10.08
C PRO A 187 4.61 -0.75 -11.41
N LYS A 188 5.32 -0.97 -12.51
CA LYS A 188 4.75 -1.05 -13.86
C LYS A 188 3.71 -2.16 -13.90
N ASP A 189 2.65 -1.94 -14.68
CA ASP A 189 1.55 -2.88 -14.90
C ASP A 189 0.71 -3.21 -13.66
N SER A 190 0.94 -2.51 -12.56
CA SER A 190 0.14 -2.62 -11.35
C SER A 190 -1.11 -1.72 -11.41
N VAL A 191 -2.14 -2.12 -10.66
CA VAL A 191 -3.28 -1.25 -10.34
C VAL A 191 -3.00 -0.59 -8.99
N VAL A 192 -3.03 0.73 -8.97
CA VAL A 192 -2.70 1.55 -7.81
C VAL A 192 -3.88 2.41 -7.44
N LYS A 193 -4.23 2.40 -6.15
CA LYS A 193 -5.13 3.35 -5.52
C LYS A 193 -4.30 4.53 -5.02
N ILE A 194 -4.57 5.71 -5.54
CA ILE A 194 -3.95 6.98 -5.20
C ILE A 194 -4.92 7.77 -4.33
N THR A 195 -4.52 8.12 -3.11
CA THR A 195 -5.30 8.99 -2.23
C THR A 195 -4.58 10.31 -2.07
N ALA A 196 -5.25 11.41 -2.39
CA ALA A 196 -4.75 12.77 -2.25
C ALA A 196 -5.44 13.47 -1.07
N VAL A 197 -4.64 14.11 -0.21
CA VAL A 197 -5.13 14.82 0.97
C VAL A 197 -4.39 16.15 1.12
N ALA A 198 -5.15 17.22 1.38
CA ALA A 198 -4.62 18.56 1.62
C ALA A 198 -5.50 19.30 2.67
N PRO A 199 -4.93 20.26 3.43
CA PRO A 199 -5.71 21.18 4.26
C PRO A 199 -6.74 21.95 3.43
N ASP A 200 -7.91 22.19 3.98
CA ASP A 200 -9.06 22.86 3.38
C ASP A 200 -9.71 22.16 2.17
N TYR A 201 -9.37 20.89 1.92
CA TYR A 201 -9.94 20.09 0.83
C TYR A 201 -10.51 18.76 1.31
N PHE A 202 -11.58 18.31 0.66
CA PHE A 202 -12.01 16.91 0.76
C PHE A 202 -10.98 16.01 0.08
N PHE A 203 -10.62 14.90 0.74
CA PHE A 203 -9.72 13.92 0.17
C PHE A 203 -10.32 13.29 -1.10
N GLN A 204 -9.46 12.92 -2.03
CA GLN A 204 -9.86 12.22 -3.24
C GLN A 204 -9.12 10.90 -3.38
N THR A 205 -9.80 9.92 -3.97
CA THR A 205 -9.21 8.62 -4.27
C THR A 205 -9.42 8.27 -5.73
N MET A 206 -8.34 7.97 -6.44
CA MET A 206 -8.35 7.50 -7.82
C MET A 206 -7.74 6.11 -7.88
N THR A 207 -8.33 5.20 -8.66
CA THR A 207 -7.70 3.90 -8.95
C THR A 207 -7.33 3.87 -10.42
N MET A 208 -6.06 3.56 -10.72
CA MET A 208 -5.60 3.50 -12.11
C MET A 208 -4.54 2.44 -12.31
N ARG A 209 -4.36 2.01 -13.56
CA ARG A 209 -3.24 1.17 -13.98
C ARG A 209 -2.00 2.04 -14.23
N ILE A 210 -0.85 1.57 -13.77
CA ILE A 210 0.45 2.18 -14.03
C ILE A 210 1.02 1.59 -15.31
N PHE A 211 1.12 2.40 -16.35
CA PHE A 211 1.70 1.98 -17.62
C PHE A 211 3.19 2.30 -17.67
N GLY A 212 3.96 1.46 -18.35
CA GLY A 212 5.37 1.74 -18.64
C GLY A 212 5.62 2.67 -19.82
N SER A 213 4.56 3.28 -20.38
CA SER A 213 4.62 4.13 -21.57
C SER A 213 3.61 5.28 -21.43
N PRO A 214 4.06 6.56 -21.49
CA PRO A 214 3.18 7.73 -21.46
C PRO A 214 2.10 7.74 -22.55
N GLU A 215 2.40 7.15 -23.72
CA GLU A 215 1.51 7.08 -24.88
C GLU A 215 0.23 6.29 -24.55
N LEU A 216 0.31 5.31 -23.66
CA LEU A 216 -0.85 4.52 -23.24
C LEU A 216 -1.85 5.34 -22.42
N TYR A 217 -1.40 6.29 -21.61
CA TYR A 217 -2.29 7.21 -20.91
C TYR A 217 -3.09 8.06 -21.92
N LYS A 218 -2.42 8.58 -22.95
CA LYS A 218 -3.09 9.32 -24.04
C LYS A 218 -4.06 8.42 -24.81
N LYS A 219 -3.63 7.21 -25.18
CA LYS A 219 -4.45 6.23 -25.92
C LYS A 219 -5.74 5.89 -25.19
N TYR A 220 -5.66 5.65 -23.89
CA TYR A 220 -6.80 5.30 -23.06
C TYR A 220 -7.51 6.52 -22.44
N LYS A 221 -7.09 7.74 -22.80
CA LYS A 221 -7.62 9.01 -22.26
C LYS A 221 -7.62 9.05 -20.73
N LEU A 222 -6.59 8.47 -20.12
CA LEU A 222 -6.38 8.45 -18.68
C LEU A 222 -5.53 9.63 -18.27
N SER A 223 -5.95 10.33 -17.21
CA SER A 223 -5.22 11.44 -16.62
C SER A 223 -4.75 11.06 -15.22
N PRO A 224 -3.47 11.27 -14.88
CA PRO A 224 -2.96 11.14 -13.51
C PRO A 224 -3.25 12.37 -12.64
N ASN A 225 -3.92 13.40 -13.18
CA ASN A 225 -4.30 14.58 -12.42
C ASN A 225 -5.50 14.28 -11.52
N ILE A 226 -5.55 14.91 -10.35
CA ILE A 226 -6.67 14.79 -9.39
C ILE A 226 -7.15 16.19 -9.05
N GLU A 227 -8.46 16.39 -9.08
CA GLU A 227 -9.10 17.63 -8.64
C GLU A 227 -9.65 17.45 -7.22
N LEU A 228 -9.17 18.27 -6.28
CA LEU A 228 -9.62 18.29 -4.89
C LEU A 228 -10.77 19.29 -4.72
N PRO A 229 -11.95 18.83 -4.25
CA PRO A 229 -13.05 19.72 -3.89
C PRO A 229 -12.71 20.53 -2.62
N PRO A 230 -12.87 21.86 -2.63
CA PRO A 230 -12.71 22.67 -1.41
C PRO A 230 -13.69 22.25 -0.32
N ALA A 231 -13.22 22.15 0.91
CA ALA A 231 -14.02 21.88 2.10
C ALA A 231 -14.52 23.20 2.72
N LYS A 232 -15.29 23.97 1.93
CA LYS A 232 -15.89 25.25 2.34
C LYS A 232 -17.35 25.07 2.78
N ALA A 233 -17.87 26.00 3.59
CA ALA A 233 -19.25 25.93 4.07
C ALA A 233 -20.26 25.70 2.93
N GLY A 234 -21.19 24.76 3.15
CA GLY A 234 -22.17 24.31 2.17
C GLY A 234 -21.69 23.18 1.26
N GLU A 235 -20.38 22.91 1.17
CA GLU A 235 -19.88 21.79 0.38
C GLU A 235 -20.09 20.45 1.06
N THR A 236 -20.30 19.43 0.22
CA THR A 236 -20.67 18.08 0.65
C THR A 236 -19.81 17.03 -0.02
N ALA A 237 -19.37 16.02 0.74
CA ALA A 237 -18.70 14.84 0.22
C ALA A 237 -19.46 13.57 0.60
N VAL A 238 -19.76 12.74 -0.40
CA VAL A 238 -20.38 11.42 -0.21
C VAL A 238 -19.30 10.40 0.17
N LEU A 239 -19.54 9.64 1.25
CA LEU A 239 -18.67 8.54 1.69
C LEU A 239 -18.95 7.28 0.87
N ARG A 240 -18.48 7.26 -0.38
CA ARG A 240 -18.85 6.27 -1.41
C ARG A 240 -18.50 4.82 -1.07
N ASP A 241 -17.48 4.60 -0.25
CA ASP A 241 -17.02 3.27 0.18
C ASP A 241 -17.59 2.86 1.55
N LEU A 242 -18.62 3.56 2.06
CA LEU A 242 -19.23 3.31 3.36
C LEU A 242 -20.55 2.52 3.24
N PHE A 243 -20.45 1.20 3.12
CA PHE A 243 -21.58 0.28 2.98
C PHE A 243 -22.07 -0.32 4.29
N PHE A 244 -23.37 -0.60 4.39
CA PHE A 244 -24.05 -1.18 5.55
C PHE A 244 -24.74 -2.51 5.20
N VAL A 245 -24.98 -3.37 6.19
CA VAL A 245 -25.89 -4.50 6.09
C VAL A 245 -27.30 -3.96 5.76
N GLY A 246 -28.03 -4.66 4.89
CA GLY A 246 -29.38 -4.27 4.46
C GLY A 246 -30.30 -3.92 5.62
N ASP A 247 -30.99 -2.78 5.51
CA ASP A 247 -31.89 -2.19 6.54
C ASP A 247 -31.31 -2.04 7.96
N GLN A 248 -29.99 -2.13 8.11
CA GLN A 248 -29.30 -2.04 9.38
C GLN A 248 -28.26 -0.91 9.37
N ASP A 249 -27.85 -0.50 10.56
CA ASP A 249 -26.75 0.43 10.85
C ASP A 249 -25.42 -0.31 11.09
N ILE A 250 -25.37 -1.62 10.80
CA ILE A 250 -24.14 -2.42 10.88
C ILE A 250 -23.28 -2.16 9.65
N LEU A 251 -22.08 -1.59 9.87
CA LEU A 251 -21.12 -1.32 8.82
C LEU A 251 -20.52 -2.63 8.26
N LEU A 252 -20.46 -2.78 6.93
CA LEU A 252 -19.79 -3.92 6.30
C LEU A 252 -18.28 -3.88 6.55
N ARG A 253 -17.66 -5.06 6.69
CA ARG A 253 -16.21 -5.18 6.90
C ARG A 253 -15.39 -4.49 5.81
N VAL A 254 -15.85 -4.53 4.56
CA VAL A 254 -15.20 -3.89 3.41
C VAL A 254 -15.13 -2.36 3.54
N SER A 255 -16.04 -1.76 4.33
CA SER A 255 -16.14 -0.32 4.57
C SER A 255 -15.26 0.18 5.71
N GLN A 256 -14.73 -0.72 6.56
CA GLN A 256 -13.90 -0.35 7.71
C GLN A 256 -12.71 0.56 7.37
N PRO A 257 -12.03 0.42 6.22
CA PRO A 257 -10.94 1.31 5.83
C PRO A 257 -11.36 2.76 5.53
N GLU A 258 -12.66 3.05 5.44
CA GLU A 258 -13.15 4.41 5.14
C GLU A 258 -13.13 5.32 6.36
N LEU A 259 -13.44 4.79 7.55
CA LEU A 259 -13.51 5.58 8.79
C LEU A 259 -12.18 6.28 9.13
N PRO A 260 -11.00 5.63 9.03
CA PRO A 260 -9.72 6.31 9.23
C PRO A 260 -9.46 7.47 8.25
N LYS A 261 -10.01 7.43 7.03
CA LYS A 261 -9.84 8.53 6.07
C LYS A 261 -10.62 9.77 6.52
N ILE A 262 -11.84 9.58 7.02
CA ILE A 262 -12.68 10.65 7.55
C ILE A 262 -12.04 11.24 8.81
N LEU A 263 -11.50 10.38 9.70
CA LEU A 263 -10.73 10.84 10.86
C LEU A 263 -9.55 11.70 10.45
N LYS A 264 -8.76 11.24 9.47
CA LYS A 264 -7.60 12.00 8.98
C LYS A 264 -8.01 13.34 8.35
N PHE A 265 -9.13 13.37 7.62
CA PHE A 265 -9.71 14.61 7.10
C PHE A 265 -10.05 15.59 8.23
N MET A 266 -10.70 15.15 9.30
CA MET A 266 -11.03 16.01 10.45
C MET A 266 -9.79 16.46 11.24
N GLN A 267 -8.75 15.63 11.30
CA GLN A 267 -7.48 15.96 11.96
C GLN A 267 -6.63 16.98 11.18
N ILE A 268 -6.61 16.88 9.85
CA ILE A 268 -5.87 17.83 8.99
C ILE A 268 -6.55 19.20 8.98
N ASN A 269 -7.86 19.22 9.20
CA ASN A 269 -8.68 20.43 9.17
C ASN A 269 -9.22 20.73 10.58
N PRO A 270 -8.38 21.12 11.55
CA PRO A 270 -8.77 21.23 12.96
C PRO A 270 -9.89 22.23 13.21
N ASP A 271 -10.09 23.19 12.30
CA ASP A 271 -11.08 24.26 12.49
C ASP A 271 -12.39 23.93 11.77
N LEU A 272 -12.46 22.90 10.93
CA LEU A 272 -13.71 22.58 10.22
C LEU A 272 -14.78 22.06 11.20
N LYS A 273 -15.99 22.59 11.01
CA LYS A 273 -17.24 22.08 11.58
C LYS A 273 -18.03 21.36 10.49
N VAL A 274 -18.57 20.19 10.83
CA VAL A 274 -19.28 19.34 9.87
C VAL A 274 -20.60 18.80 10.42
N GLU A 275 -21.56 18.59 9.52
CA GLU A 275 -22.72 17.72 9.73
C GLU A 275 -22.48 16.38 9.02
N ILE A 276 -22.68 15.28 9.74
CA ILE A 276 -22.70 13.94 9.18
C ILE A 276 -24.16 13.61 8.82
N ALA A 277 -24.47 13.54 7.53
CA ALA A 277 -25.82 13.36 7.04
C ALA A 277 -26.04 11.92 6.55
N GLY A 278 -27.06 11.24 7.10
CA GLY A 278 -27.43 9.88 6.68
C GLY A 278 -28.66 9.87 5.78
N HIS A 279 -28.68 8.96 4.80
CA HIS A 279 -29.75 8.82 3.83
C HIS A 279 -30.14 7.36 3.61
N ILE A 280 -31.39 7.15 3.17
CA ILE A 280 -31.87 5.85 2.70
C ILE A 280 -32.42 5.97 1.27
N ASN A 281 -32.55 4.83 0.62
CA ASN A 281 -33.33 4.70 -0.59
C ASN A 281 -34.79 4.41 -0.24
N GLY A 282 -35.72 5.25 -0.68
CA GLY A 282 -37.15 5.03 -0.49
C GLY A 282 -38.02 5.89 -1.41
N PRO A 283 -38.07 5.61 -2.73
CA PRO A 283 -38.96 6.33 -3.64
C PRO A 283 -40.42 6.22 -3.20
N GLY A 284 -41.11 7.36 -3.04
CA GLY A 284 -42.52 7.41 -2.63
C GLY A 284 -42.80 7.02 -1.17
N LEU A 285 -41.76 6.77 -0.36
CA LEU A 285 -41.91 6.44 1.05
C LEU A 285 -42.35 7.67 1.85
N VAL A 286 -43.39 7.49 2.68
CA VAL A 286 -43.96 8.50 3.58
C VAL A 286 -43.53 8.17 5.01
N MET A 287 -42.91 9.11 5.71
CA MET A 287 -42.23 8.88 6.98
C MET A 287 -43.18 8.43 8.09
N GLU A 288 -44.34 9.07 8.20
CA GLU A 288 -45.32 8.84 9.27
C GLU A 288 -45.91 7.42 9.20
N ALA A 289 -45.83 6.77 8.05
CA ALA A 289 -46.30 5.41 7.82
C ALA A 289 -45.23 4.33 8.13
N GLU A 290 -43.97 4.70 8.36
CA GLU A 290 -42.90 3.75 8.65
C GLU A 290 -42.75 3.48 10.16
N PRO A 291 -42.29 2.28 10.55
CA PRO A 291 -42.00 2.00 11.96
C PRO A 291 -40.83 2.85 12.48
N LEU A 292 -40.88 3.22 13.77
CA LEU A 292 -39.88 4.10 14.43
C LEU A 292 -38.42 3.66 14.20
N TRP A 293 -38.16 2.35 14.15
CA TRP A 293 -36.82 1.82 13.91
C TRP A 293 -36.27 2.18 12.52
N ARG A 294 -37.15 2.31 11.51
CA ARG A 294 -36.77 2.70 10.15
C ARG A 294 -36.69 4.21 10.01
N GLN A 295 -37.58 4.95 10.67
CA GLN A 295 -37.54 6.42 10.75
C GLN A 295 -36.17 6.93 11.26
N SER A 296 -35.54 6.19 12.16
CA SER A 296 -34.23 6.54 12.73
C SER A 296 -33.04 5.85 12.05
N LEU A 297 -33.24 5.01 11.02
CA LEU A 297 -32.14 4.23 10.41
C LEU A 297 -31.07 5.13 9.78
N SER A 298 -31.48 6.15 9.03
CA SER A 298 -30.55 7.11 8.42
C SER A 298 -29.73 7.85 9.49
N GLU A 299 -30.38 8.24 10.59
CA GLU A 299 -29.73 8.91 11.72
C GLU A 299 -28.73 8.00 12.43
N ARG A 300 -29.08 6.74 12.72
CA ARG A 300 -28.17 5.77 13.35
C ARG A 300 -26.92 5.52 12.51
N ARG A 301 -27.05 5.46 11.18
CA ARG A 301 -25.90 5.34 10.26
C ARG A 301 -24.96 6.54 10.31
N ALA A 302 -25.53 7.75 10.38
CA ALA A 302 -24.73 8.97 10.58
C ALA A 302 -24.06 8.98 11.96
N LYS A 303 -24.81 8.60 13.01
CA LYS A 303 -24.31 8.49 14.38
C LYS A 303 -23.14 7.52 14.51
N LEU A 304 -23.13 6.41 13.75
CA LEU A 304 -22.01 5.47 13.75
C LEU A 304 -20.69 6.16 13.37
N VAL A 305 -20.70 7.02 12.35
CA VAL A 305 -19.51 7.79 11.93
C VAL A 305 -19.16 8.83 12.99
N TYR A 306 -20.15 9.53 13.54
CA TYR A 306 -19.97 10.50 14.63
C TYR A 306 -19.29 9.86 15.84
N ASP A 307 -19.83 8.74 16.34
CA ASP A 307 -19.33 8.02 17.51
C ASP A 307 -17.90 7.52 17.27
N TYR A 308 -17.59 7.07 16.05
CA TYR A 308 -16.23 6.71 15.68
C TYR A 308 -15.28 7.91 15.78
N LEU A 309 -15.65 9.06 15.22
CA LEU A 309 -14.79 10.26 15.25
C LEU A 309 -14.61 10.79 16.67
N LEU A 310 -15.69 10.85 17.45
CA LEU A 310 -15.67 11.27 18.86
C LEU A 310 -14.76 10.37 19.68
N LYS A 311 -14.91 9.05 19.54
CA LYS A 311 -14.05 8.05 20.21
C LYS A 311 -12.58 8.19 19.84
N ASN A 312 -12.27 8.69 18.63
CA ASN A 312 -10.92 8.91 18.15
C ASN A 312 -10.44 10.37 18.34
N GLY A 313 -11.10 11.14 19.21
CA GLY A 313 -10.60 12.42 19.70
C GLY A 313 -10.98 13.63 18.87
N ILE A 314 -11.95 13.52 17.95
CA ILE A 314 -12.53 14.72 17.32
C ILE A 314 -13.55 15.35 18.30
N PRO A 315 -13.40 16.63 18.68
CA PRO A 315 -14.29 17.29 19.61
C PRO A 315 -15.75 17.32 19.14
N ALA A 316 -16.68 17.13 20.07
CA ALA A 316 -18.12 17.04 19.79
C ALA A 316 -18.67 18.35 19.18
N GLU A 317 -18.18 19.50 19.61
CA GLU A 317 -18.57 20.83 19.12
C GLU A 317 -18.22 21.10 17.65
N ARG A 318 -17.37 20.24 17.06
CA ARG A 318 -17.02 20.29 15.64
C ARG A 318 -17.93 19.45 14.76
N MET A 319 -18.83 18.67 15.34
CA MET A 319 -19.59 17.67 14.61
C MET A 319 -21.04 17.67 15.06
N THR A 320 -21.94 17.58 14.08
CA THR A 320 -23.33 17.18 14.30
C THR A 320 -23.63 15.96 13.44
N TYR A 321 -24.74 15.27 13.71
CA TYR A 321 -25.23 14.20 12.84
C TYR A 321 -26.75 14.31 12.68
N LYS A 322 -27.26 13.92 11.51
CA LYS A 322 -28.68 13.97 11.22
C LYS A 322 -29.10 12.92 10.19
N GLY A 323 -30.25 12.29 10.41
CA GLY A 323 -30.94 11.46 9.43
C GLY A 323 -31.84 12.28 8.52
N TYR A 324 -31.69 12.09 7.21
CA TYR A 324 -32.52 12.75 6.18
C TYR A 324 -33.46 11.78 5.46
N MET A 325 -33.47 10.51 5.86
CA MET A 325 -34.31 9.48 5.25
C MET A 325 -34.18 9.49 3.71
N ASN A 326 -35.30 9.49 2.99
CA ASN A 326 -35.41 9.55 1.53
C ASN A 326 -35.63 10.98 0.99
N THR A 327 -35.59 12.02 1.84
CA THR A 327 -35.95 13.40 1.43
C THR A 327 -34.92 14.05 0.50
N GLN A 328 -33.71 13.51 0.46
CA GLN A 328 -32.57 14.02 -0.31
C GLN A 328 -31.90 12.89 -1.12
N MET A 329 -32.72 12.06 -1.79
CA MET A 329 -32.20 11.05 -2.71
C MET A 329 -31.47 11.71 -3.88
N LEU A 330 -30.32 11.16 -4.26
CA LEU A 330 -29.60 11.54 -5.48
C LEU A 330 -30.40 11.12 -6.73
N PHE A 331 -31.08 9.98 -6.63
CA PHE A 331 -31.96 9.44 -7.66
C PHE A 331 -33.37 9.31 -7.08
N PRO A 332 -34.26 10.28 -7.29
CA PRO A 332 -35.64 10.22 -6.81
C PRO A 332 -36.41 9.00 -7.32
N GLN A 333 -36.06 8.53 -8.52
CA GLN A 333 -36.61 7.33 -9.15
C GLN A 333 -35.44 6.45 -9.66
N PRO A 334 -34.79 5.69 -8.76
CA PRO A 334 -33.66 4.83 -9.13
C PRO A 334 -34.13 3.70 -10.03
N LYS A 335 -33.51 3.56 -11.19
CA LYS A 335 -33.76 2.53 -12.21
C LYS A 335 -32.85 1.32 -12.05
N THR A 336 -31.74 1.48 -11.35
CA THR A 336 -30.74 0.42 -11.13
C THR A 336 -30.46 0.18 -9.66
N ALA A 337 -29.95 -1.02 -9.34
CA ALA A 337 -29.49 -1.35 -8.00
C ALA A 337 -28.35 -0.41 -7.54
N GLN A 338 -27.51 0.05 -8.48
CA GLN A 338 -26.41 0.99 -8.19
C GLN A 338 -26.93 2.37 -7.80
N GLU A 339 -27.93 2.91 -8.51
CA GLU A 339 -28.57 4.18 -8.16
C GLU A 339 -29.25 4.10 -6.79
N ALA A 340 -29.96 2.99 -6.53
CA ALA A 340 -30.57 2.74 -5.23
C ALA A 340 -29.53 2.62 -4.10
N GLU A 341 -28.37 2.00 -4.37
CA GLU A 341 -27.25 1.95 -3.41
C GLU A 341 -26.66 3.34 -3.17
N GLN A 342 -26.52 4.16 -4.21
CA GLN A 342 -26.04 5.53 -4.07
C GLN A 342 -26.98 6.41 -3.24
N ASN A 343 -28.28 6.11 -3.19
CA ASN A 343 -29.20 6.78 -2.27
C ASN A 343 -28.97 6.37 -0.79
N ARG A 344 -28.49 5.14 -0.53
CA ARG A 344 -28.14 4.62 0.81
C ARG A 344 -26.75 5.08 1.22
N ARG A 345 -26.60 6.38 1.47
CA ARG A 345 -25.29 6.99 1.70
C ARG A 345 -25.19 7.71 3.04
N VAL A 346 -23.95 7.94 3.45
CA VAL A 346 -23.60 8.95 4.45
C VAL A 346 -22.76 10.02 3.77
N GLU A 347 -22.99 11.27 4.13
CA GLU A 347 -22.27 12.43 3.63
C GLU A 347 -21.61 13.20 4.77
N ILE A 348 -20.52 13.90 4.45
CA ILE A 348 -19.94 14.95 5.30
C ILE A 348 -20.27 16.28 4.66
N ARG A 349 -20.94 17.16 5.39
CA ARG A 349 -21.29 18.53 4.97
C ARG A 349 -20.50 19.51 5.80
N VAL A 350 -19.77 20.41 5.15
CA VAL A 350 -19.10 21.48 5.88
C VAL A 350 -20.14 22.53 6.29
N THR A 351 -20.27 22.78 7.59
CA THR A 351 -21.18 23.79 8.13
C THR A 351 -20.47 25.12 8.39
N GLY A 352 -19.14 25.10 8.54
CA GLY A 352 -18.33 26.30 8.70
C GLY A 352 -16.91 25.99 9.20
N LYS A 353 -16.22 27.04 9.65
CA LYS A 353 -14.99 26.95 10.43
C LYS A 353 -15.26 27.45 11.85
N GLY A 354 -14.61 26.85 12.85
CA GLY A 354 -14.52 27.39 14.21
C GLY A 354 -13.65 28.65 14.22
N GLU A 355 -13.92 29.51 15.20
CA GLU A 355 -13.09 30.68 15.51
C GLU A 355 -11.78 30.29 16.19
#